data_AF-A0A3D5C1Z6-F1
#
_entry.id   AF-A0A3D5C1Z6-F1
#
_cell.length_a   1.000
_cell.length_b   1.000
_cell.length_c   1.000
_cell.angle_alpha   90.00
_cell.angle_beta   90.00
_cell.angle_gamma   90.00
#
_symmetry.space_group_name_H-M   'P 1'
#
loop_
_entity.id
_entity.type
_entity.pdbx_description
1 polymer ?
#
loop_
_entity_poly.entity_id
_entity_poly.type
_entity_poly.pdbx_seq_one_letter_code
_entity_poly.pdbx_strand_id
1 'polypeptide(L)' 'MRRLLLADMNELRGLNEGELGARIMEAKEELLRLRVQHATLQLPDTSRLRQLRREVARMLTVQRERELATVEYGKRE' A
#
# COMPACT_ATOMS: atom_id res chain seq x y z
N MET A 1 -16.99 2.70 -13.82
CA MET A 1 -15.75 2.34 -13.09
C MET A 1 -15.90 2.77 -11.64
N ARG A 2 -16.05 1.83 -10.70
CA ARG A 2 -16.32 2.15 -9.29
C ARG A 2 -15.02 2.64 -8.65
N ARG A 3 -14.92 3.96 -8.45
CA ARG A 3 -13.95 4.63 -7.57
C ARG A 3 -14.28 4.20 -6.14
N LEU A 4 -13.88 2.98 -5.78
CA LEU A 4 -13.86 2.55 -4.39
C LEU A 4 -12.72 3.31 -3.74
N LEU A 5 -13.04 4.03 -2.65
CA LEU A 5 -12.10 4.74 -1.78
C LEU A 5 -10.82 3.91 -1.60
N LEU A 6 -9.81 4.25 -2.37
CA LEU A 6 -8.51 3.64 -2.45
C LEU A 6 -7.60 4.85 -2.43
N ALA A 7 -6.78 4.99 -1.38
CA ALA A 7 -5.92 6.15 -1.14
C ALA A 7 -5.47 6.77 -2.47
N ASP A 8 -5.83 8.03 -2.68
CA ASP A 8 -5.62 8.68 -3.97
C ASP A 8 -4.12 8.70 -4.27
N MET A 9 -3.73 8.34 -5.49
CA MET A 9 -2.30 8.26 -5.83
C MET A 9 -1.57 9.59 -5.59
N ASN A 10 -2.28 10.71 -5.74
CA ASN A 10 -1.75 12.04 -5.46
C ASN A 10 -1.48 12.24 -3.96
N GLU A 11 -2.35 11.73 -3.08
CA GLU A 11 -2.13 11.78 -1.64
C GLU A 11 -0.93 10.93 -1.23
N LEU A 12 -0.82 9.72 -1.77
CA LEU A 12 0.32 8.83 -1.50
C LEU A 12 1.66 9.44 -1.93
N ARG A 13 1.67 10.19 -3.03
CA ARG A 13 2.85 10.92 -3.51
C ARG A 13 3.22 12.12 -2.65
N GLY A 14 2.25 12.72 -1.95
CA GLY A 14 2.47 13.84 -1.04
C GLY A 14 3.02 13.45 0.33
N LEU A 15 2.94 12.17 0.72
CA LEU A 15 3.47 11.69 2.00
C LEU A 15 5.00 11.69 2.05
N ASN A 16 5.57 11.96 3.23
CA ASN A 16 6.99 11.75 3.46
C ASN A 16 7.36 10.25 3.42
N GLU A 17 8.62 9.89 3.17
CA GLU A 17 9.10 8.50 3.16
C GLU A 17 8.81 7.76 4.46
N GLY A 18 9.02 8.41 5.61
CA GLY A 18 8.72 7.82 6.92
C GLY A 18 7.23 7.53 7.12
N GLU A 19 6.37 8.46 6.69
CA GLU A 19 4.90 8.30 6.78
C GLU A 19 4.39 7.23 5.82
N LEU A 20 4.94 7.18 4.60
CA LEU A 20 4.63 6.15 3.61
C LEU A 20 5.04 4.77 4.14
N GLY A 21 6.24 4.67 4.74
CA GLY A 21 6.73 3.44 5.37
C GLY A 21 5.83 2.97 6.52
N ALA A 22 5.43 3.89 7.41
CA ALA A 22 4.52 3.61 8.52
C ALA A 22 3.17 3.07 8.01
N ARG A 23 2.55 3.76 7.04
CA ARG A 23 1.29 3.30 6.44
C ARG A 23 1.41 1.93 5.76
N ILE A 24 2.52 1.64 5.11
CA ILE A 24 2.78 0.31 4.52
C ILE A 24 2.81 -0.76 5.61
N MET A 25 3.45 -0.49 6.76
CA MET A 25 3.50 -1.44 7.87
C MET A 25 2.11 -1.67 8.47
N GLU A 26 1.38 -0.60 8.79
CA GLU A 26 0.02 -0.68 9.33
C GLU A 26 -0.92 -1.46 8.41
N ALA A 27 -0.90 -1.18 7.10
CA ALA A 27 -1.72 -1.88 6.12
C ALA A 27 -1.32 -3.36 5.97
N LYS A 28 -0.03 -3.72 6.13
CA LYS A 28 0.41 -5.11 6.13
C LYS A 28 -0.05 -5.86 7.39
N GLU A 29 -0.03 -5.22 8.55
CA GLU A 29 -0.55 -5.80 9.79
C GLU A 29 -2.06 -6.03 9.71
N GLU A 30 -2.82 -5.04 9.23
CA GLU A 30 -4.26 -5.22 9.00
C GLU A 30 -4.50 -6.35 7.99
N LEU A 31 -3.70 -6.45 6.92
CA LEU A 31 -3.81 -7.55 5.96
C LEU A 31 -3.59 -8.91 6.64
N LEU A 32 -2.60 -9.01 7.52
CA LEU A 32 -2.31 -10.24 8.27
C LEU A 32 -3.48 -10.60 9.19
N ARG A 33 -4.00 -9.64 9.96
CA ARG A 33 -5.18 -9.83 10.82
C ARG A 33 -6.37 -10.36 10.02
N LEU A 34 -6.67 -9.74 8.88
CA LEU A 34 -7.78 -10.16 8.02
C LEU A 34 -7.56 -11.54 7.38
N ARG A 35 -6.31 -11.92 7.05
CA ARG A 35 -6.01 -13.26 6.51
C ARG A 35 -6.22 -14.35 7.56
N VAL A 36 -5.89 -14.08 8.81
CA VAL A 36 -6.16 -15.00 9.93
C VAL A 36 -7.68 -15.16 10.13
N GLN A 37 -8.43 -14.06 10.17
CA GLN A 37 -9.90 -14.09 10.28
C GLN A 37 -10.58 -14.77 9.09
N HIS A 38 -10.03 -14.61 7.88
CA HIS A 38 -10.52 -15.30 6.69
C HIS A 38 -10.27 -16.81 6.75
N ALA A 39 -9.12 -17.23 7.29
CA ALA A 39 -8.79 -18.64 7.46
C ALA A 39 -9.73 -19.34 8.46
N THR A 40 -10.24 -18.62 9.46
CA THR A 40 -11.24 -19.14 10.41
C THR A 40 -12.68 -19.10 9.89
N LEU A 41 -12.90 -18.64 8.64
CA LEU A 41 -14.23 -18.43 8.03
C LEU A 41 -15.12 -17.46 8.83
N GLN A 42 -14.54 -16.61 9.67
CA GLN A 42 -15.26 -15.64 10.50
C GLN A 42 -15.28 -14.24 9.89
N LEU A 43 -14.82 -14.08 8.65
CA LEU A 43 -14.74 -12.78 7.99
C LEU A 43 -16.01 -12.50 7.16
N PRO A 44 -16.90 -11.59 7.61
CA PRO A 44 -18.14 -11.28 6.89
C PRO A 44 -17.91 -10.51 5.58
N ASP A 45 -16.83 -9.71 5.51
CA ASP A 45 -16.47 -8.94 4.30
C ASP A 45 -15.08 -9.33 3.77
N THR A 46 -15.06 -10.16 2.74
CA THR A 46 -13.83 -10.55 2.02
C THR A 46 -13.36 -9.50 1.02
N SER A 47 -14.19 -8.49 0.72
CA SER A 47 -13.84 -7.43 -0.23
C SER A 47 -12.70 -6.55 0.31
N ARG A 48 -12.64 -6.35 1.63
CA ARG A 48 -11.58 -5.61 2.32
C ARG A 48 -10.19 -6.19 2.04
N LEU A 49 -10.04 -7.52 2.03
CA LEU A 49 -8.77 -8.18 1.67
C LEU A 49 -8.27 -7.79 0.27
N ARG A 50 -9.18 -7.67 -0.70
CA ARG A 50 -8.83 -7.25 -2.06
C ARG A 50 -8.47 -5.76 -2.11
N GLN A 51 -9.19 -4.93 -1.36
CA GLN A 51 -8.91 -3.50 -1.28
C GLN A 51 -7.53 -3.24 -0.67
N LEU A 52 -7.25 -3.84 0.49
CA LEU A 52 -6.01 -3.66 1.22
C LEU A 52 -4.78 -4.15 0.43
N ARG A 53 -4.90 -5.29 -0.27
CA ARG A 53 -3.84 -5.77 -1.18
C ARG A 53 -3.51 -4.75 -2.26
N ARG A 54 -4.52 -4.13 -2.86
CA ARG A 54 -4.32 -3.10 -3.90
C ARG A 54 -3.73 -1.81 -3.31
N GLU A 55 -4.09 -1.48 -2.09
CA GLU A 55 -3.56 -0.31 -1.38
C GLU A 55 -2.08 -0.47 -1.05
N VAL A 56 -1.70 -1.61 -0.44
CA VAL A 56 -0.29 -1.94 -0.20
C VAL A 56 0.51 -1.94 -1.50
N ALA A 57 -0.04 -2.53 -2.58
CA ALA A 57 0.64 -2.54 -3.88
C ALA A 57 0.91 -1.11 -4.39
N ARG A 58 -0.07 -0.21 -4.33
CA ARG A 58 0.11 1.19 -4.76
C ARG A 58 1.15 1.94 -3.93
N MET A 59 1.15 1.76 -2.61
CA MET A 59 2.13 2.40 -1.74
C MET A 59 3.56 1.91 -2.03
N LEU A 60 3.72 0.59 -2.24
CA LEU A 60 5.01 0.00 -2.64
C LEU A 60 5.46 0.49 -4.02
N THR A 61 4.53 0.70 -4.97
CA THR A 61 4.86 1.28 -6.27
C THR A 61 5.41 2.71 -6.10
N VAL A 62 4.77 3.56 -5.30
CA VAL A 62 5.25 4.92 -5.05
C VAL A 62 6.62 4.91 -4.36
N GLN A 63 6.82 4.02 -3.38
CA GLN A 63 8.12 3.85 -2.75
C GLN A 63 9.19 3.48 -3.78
N ARG A 64 8.89 2.52 -4.66
CA ARG A 64 9.82 2.09 -5.71
C ARG A 64 10.09 3.17 -6.75
N GLU A 65 9.08 3.95 -7.13
CA GLU A 65 9.24 5.12 -8.02
C GLU A 65 10.27 6.12 -7.44
N ARG A 66 10.23 6.37 -6.13
CA ARG A 66 11.19 7.24 -5.44
C ARG A 66 12.61 6.66 -5.41
N GLU A 67 12.74 5.39 -5.07
CA GLU A 67 14.03 4.68 -5.08
C GLU A 67 14.69 4.67 -6.46
N LEU A 68 13.90 4.47 -7.52
CA LEU A 68 14.43 4.49 -8.89
C LEU A 68 14.87 5.89 -9.30
N ALA A 69 14.14 6.93 -8.90
CA ALA A 69 14.53 8.31 -9.15
C ALA A 69 15.89 8.61 -8.53
N THR A 70 16.12 8.28 -7.25
CA THR A 70 17.40 8.54 -6.56
C THR A 70 18.57 7.78 -7.21
N VAL A 71 18.36 6.52 -7.63
CA VAL A 71 19.39 5.71 -8.27
C VAL A 71 19.76 6.23 -9.67
N GLU A 72 18.81 6.72 -10.46
CA GLU A 72 19.09 7.25 -11.81
C GLU A 72 19.88 8.56 -11.77
N TYR A 73 19.73 9.38 -10.73
CA TYR A 73 20.59 10.56 -10.54
C TYR A 73 22.05 10.17 -10.24
N GLY A 74 22.28 9.12 -9.45
CA GLY A 74 23.63 8.65 -9.12
C GLY A 74 24.36 7.92 -10.25
N LYS A 75 23.71 7.62 -11.38
CA LYS A 75 24.33 7.00 -12.57
C LYS A 75 24.74 8.02 -13.65
N ARG A 76 24.33 9.28 -13.51
CA ARG A 76 24.63 10.34 -14.49
C ARG A 76 25.89 11.14 -14.16
N GLU A 77 26.57 10.78 -13.07
CA GLU A 77 27.91 11.24 -12.69
C GLU A 77 28.94 10.14 -13.04
#